data_AF-A0A2V6MTQ6-F1
#
_entry.id   AF-A0A2V6MTQ6-F1
#
_cell.length_a   1.000
_cell.length_b   1.000
_cell.length_c   1.000
_cell.angle_alpha   90.00
_cell.angle_beta   90.00
_cell.angle_gamma   90.00
#
_symmetry.space_group_name_H-M   'P 1'
#
loop_
_entity.id
_entity.type
_entity.pdbx_description
1 polymer ?
#
loop_
_entity_poly.entity_id
_entity_poly.type
_entity_poly.pdbx_seq_one_letter_code
_entity_poly.pdbx_strand_id
1 'polypeptide(L)' 'MTEFARISPSYALWHTYDRKLKAELFSTALVAGNELTVIDPIALLPAHRIELESLGRVARIVITNANHARDATTFAN' A
#
# COMPACT_ATOMS: atom_id res chain seq x y z
N MET A 1 1.66 -1.82 14.49
CA MET A 1 1.21 -0.48 14.06
C MET A 1 1.75 -0.32 12.65
N THR A 2 0.93 0.14 11.70
CA THR A 2 1.39 0.28 10.32
C THR A 2 2.29 1.50 10.20
N GLU A 3 3.51 1.30 9.74
CA GLU A 3 4.48 2.37 9.44
C GLU A 3 4.44 2.70 7.95
N PHE A 4 4.57 3.98 7.60
CA PHE A 4 4.54 4.46 6.23
C PHE A 4 5.78 5.30 5.95
N ALA A 5 6.43 5.05 4.81
CA ALA A 5 7.62 5.76 4.39
C ALA A 5 7.56 6.10 2.90
N ARG A 6 7.68 7.39 2.60
CA ARG A 6 7.96 7.87 1.25
C ARG A 6 9.45 7.79 0.97
N ILE A 7 9.87 6.75 0.23
CA ILE A 7 11.30 6.53 -0.08
C ILE A 7 11.77 7.48 -1.18
N SER A 8 10.88 7.87 -2.11
CA SER A 8 11.16 8.85 -3.15
C SER A 8 9.89 9.56 -3.60
N PRO A 9 9.99 10.60 -4.47
CA PRO A 9 8.80 11.25 -5.01
C PRO A 9 7.82 10.29 -5.70
N SER A 10 8.31 9.18 -6.27
CA SER A 10 7.53 8.20 -7.03
C SER A 10 7.40 6.83 -6.38
N TYR A 11 7.85 6.67 -5.13
CA TYR A 11 7.87 5.39 -4.43
C TYR A 11 7.52 5.55 -2.96
N ALA A 12 6.52 4.81 -2.50
CA ALA A 12 6.19 4.69 -1.08
C ALA A 12 6.11 3.22 -0.66
N LEU A 13 6.44 2.95 0.59
CA LEU A 13 6.41 1.65 1.23
C LEU A 13 5.65 1.78 2.55
N TRP A 14 4.84 0.79 2.88
CA TRP A 14 4.34 0.63 4.23
C TRP A 14 4.38 -0.82 4.67
N HIS A 15 4.50 -1.01 5.97
CA HIS A 15 4.61 -2.33 6.54
C HIS A 15 3.96 -2.42 7.92
N THR A 16 3.60 -3.64 8.30
CA THR A 16 3.11 -3.94 9.64
C THR A 16 3.48 -5.37 10.04
N TYR A 17 3.90 -5.54 11.28
CA TYR A 17 4.14 -6.86 11.84
C TYR A 17 2.82 -7.59 12.12
N ASP A 18 2.59 -8.71 11.46
CA ASP A 18 1.47 -9.60 11.73
C ASP A 18 1.86 -10.66 12.77
N ARG A 19 1.23 -10.60 13.94
CA ARG A 19 1.53 -11.52 15.06
C ARG A 19 1.08 -12.96 14.81
N LYS A 20 0.06 -13.19 13.98
CA LYS A 20 -0.45 -14.54 13.67
C LYS A 20 0.47 -15.24 12.70
N LEU A 21 0.93 -14.52 11.68
CA LEU A 21 1.87 -15.01 10.67
C LEU A 21 3.33 -14.97 11.16
N LYS A 22 3.61 -14.19 12.21
CA LYS A 22 4.95 -13.92 12.75
C LYS A 22 5.90 -13.39 11.67
N ALA A 23 5.38 -12.49 10.84
CA ALA A 23 6.06 -11.97 9.68
C ALA A 23 5.74 -10.49 9.49
N GLU A 24 6.68 -9.78 8.85
CA GLU A 24 6.44 -8.42 8.39
C GLU A 24 5.69 -8.47 7.06
N LEU A 25 4.56 -7.78 6.98
CA LEU A 25 3.80 -7.64 5.75
C LEU A 25 4.16 -6.31 5.10
N PHE A 26 4.40 -6.32 3.80
CA PHE A 26 4.76 -5.13 3.03
C PHE A 26 3.73 -4.84 1.97
N SER A 27 3.61 -3.55 1.65
CA SER A 27 2.92 -3.03 0.49
C SER A 27 3.73 -1.89 -0.12
N THR A 28 3.59 -1.72 -1.42
CA THR A 28 4.34 -0.73 -2.19
C THR A 28 3.39 0.08 -3.04
N ALA A 29 3.68 1.37 -3.19
CA ALA A 29 3.04 2.21 -4.19
C ALA A 29 4.09 2.80 -5.13
N LEU A 30 3.80 2.71 -6.42
CA LEU A 30 4.58 3.29 -7.51
C LEU A 30 3.77 4.38 -8.20
N VAL A 31 4.35 5.57 -8.34
CA VAL A 31 3.73 6.69 -9.04
C VAL A 31 4.16 6.69 -10.51
N ALA A 32 3.20 6.76 -11.42
CA ALA A 32 3.41 7.01 -12.83
C ALA A 32 2.46 8.14 -13.29
N GLY A 33 2.99 9.34 -13.50
CA GLY A 33 2.15 10.53 -13.74
C GLY A 33 1.32 10.88 -12.50
N ASN A 34 0.00 10.97 -12.64
CA ASN A 34 -0.95 11.17 -11.53
C ASN A 34 -1.64 9.87 -11.09
N GLU A 35 -1.09 8.72 -11.49
CA GLU A 35 -1.65 7.40 -11.21
C GLU A 35 -0.72 6.62 -10.28
N LEU A 36 -1.33 5.88 -9.35
CA LEU A 36 -0.67 4.95 -8.46
C LEU A 36 -0.94 3.52 -8.89
N THR A 37 0.13 2.72 -8.91
CA THR A 37 0.04 1.26 -8.85
C THR A 37 0.37 0.83 -7.42
N VAL A 38 -0.61 0.23 -6.74
CA VAL A 38 -0.46 -0.33 -5.39
C VAL A 38 -0.23 -1.83 -5.49
N ILE A 39 0.79 -2.34 -4.81
CA ILE A 39 1.18 -3.75 -4.82
C ILE A 39 0.95 -4.34 -3.43
N ASP A 40 0.24 -5.46 -3.37
CA ASP A 40 -0.04 -6.27 -2.18
C ASP A 40 -0.57 -5.47 -0.98
N PRO A 41 -1.65 -4.68 -1.15
CA PRO A 41 -2.11 -3.69 -0.17
C PRO A 41 -2.48 -4.30 1.19
N ILE A 42 -1.86 -3.78 2.24
CA ILE A 42 -2.24 -3.98 3.65
C ILE A 42 -2.91 -2.72 4.18
N ALA A 43 -3.67 -2.87 5.26
CA ALA A 43 -4.42 -1.77 5.87
C ALA A 43 -3.53 -0.59 6.24
N LEU A 44 -3.94 0.60 5.79
CA LEU A 44 -3.32 1.88 6.14
C LEU A 44 -4.19 2.64 7.15
N LEU A 45 -3.51 3.35 8.06
CA LEU A 45 -4.18 4.31 8.92
C LEU A 45 -4.70 5.49 8.09
N PRO A 46 -5.82 6.14 8.48
CA PRO A 46 -6.42 7.23 7.70
C PRO A 46 -5.43 8.36 7.35
N ALA A 47 -4.55 8.74 8.28
CA ALA A 47 -3.54 9.78 8.04
C ALA A 47 -2.56 9.39 6.91
N HIS A 48 -2.08 8.15 6.90
CA HIS A 48 -1.18 7.65 5.85
C HIS A 48 -1.90 7.40 4.53
N ARG A 49 -3.22 7.14 4.55
CA ARG A 49 -4.04 7.05 3.34
C ARG A 49 -4.14 8.41 2.65
N ILE A 50 -4.39 9.48 3.40
CA ILE A 50 -4.39 10.85 2.85
C ILE A 50 -3.02 11.18 2.24
N GLU A 51 -1.93 10.81 2.93
CA GLU A 51 -0.58 11.02 2.39
C GLU A 51 -0.34 10.22 1.11
N LEU A 52 -0.74 8.96 1.04
CA LEU A 52 -0.66 8.14 -0.17
C LEU A 52 -1.46 8.74 -1.32
N GLU A 53 -2.71 9.14 -1.09
CA GLU A 53 -3.60 9.74 -2.09
C GLU A 53 -3.08 11.11 -2.59
N SER A 54 -2.26 11.80 -1.79
CA SER A 54 -1.56 13.01 -2.24
C SER A 54 -0.51 12.74 -3.33
N LEU A 55 -0.08 11.49 -3.50
CA LEU A 55 0.88 11.08 -4.54
C LEU A 55 0.22 10.82 -5.89
N GLY A 56 -1.10 10.63 -5.93
CA GLY A 56 -1.87 10.34 -7.13
C GLY A 56 -3.10 9.48 -6.84
N ARG A 57 -3.91 9.25 -7.87
CA ARG A 57 -5.09 8.37 -7.78
C ARG A 57 -4.67 6.91 -7.88
N VAL A 58 -5.17 6.04 -7.00
CA VAL A 58 -5.05 4.58 -7.17
C VAL A 58 -5.74 4.17 -8.46
N ALA A 59 -4.94 3.80 -9.47
CA ALA A 59 -5.43 3.39 -10.78
C ALA A 59 -5.32 1.88 -10.96
N ARG A 60 -4.37 1.24 -10.26
CA ARG A 60 -4.07 -0.19 -10.39
C ARG A 60 -3.76 -0.79 -9.04
N ILE A 61 -4.22 -2.02 -8.85
CA ILE A 61 -3.86 -2.86 -7.71
C ILE A 61 -3.29 -4.16 -8.27
N VAL A 62 -2.09 -4.52 -7.81
CA VAL A 62 -1.41 -5.76 -8.17
C VAL A 62 -1.35 -6.64 -6.94
N ILE A 63 -1.90 -7.84 -7.06
CA ILE A 63 -1.79 -8.89 -6.03
C ILE A 63 -0.83 -9.93 -6.58
N THR A 64 0.31 -10.12 -5.93
CA THR A 64 1.39 -10.99 -6.44
C THR A 64 1.08 -12.47 -6.26
N ASN A 65 0.28 -12.84 -5.26
CA ASN A 65 -0.25 -14.19 -5.09
C ASN A 65 -1.53 -14.18 -4.23
N ALA A 66 -2.27 -15.30 -4.21
CA ALA A 66 -3.56 -15.41 -3.53
C ALA A 66 -3.54 -15.07 -2.02
N ASN A 67 -2.40 -15.19 -1.34
CA ASN A 67 -2.27 -14.85 0.08
C ASN A 67 -2.22 -13.33 0.33
N HIS A 68 -2.13 -12.52 -0.73
CA HIS A 68 -1.93 -11.07 -0.64
C HIS A 68 -3.20 -10.27 -0.98
N ALA A 69 -4.36 -10.92 -1.05
CA ALA A 69 -5.65 -10.22 -1.27
C ALA A 69 -5.91 -9.13 -0.21
N ARG A 70 -5.62 -9.44 1.06
CA ARG A 70 -5.52 -8.48 2.19
C ARG A 70 -6.53 -7.34 2.11
N ASP A 71 -6.07 -6.08 1.98
CA ASP A 71 -6.95 -4.90 1.98
C ASP A 71 -7.27 -4.41 0.56
N ALA A 72 -7.03 -5.21 -0.48
CA ALA A 72 -7.15 -4.78 -1.89
C ALA A 72 -8.52 -4.20 -2.23
N THR A 73 -9.60 -4.76 -1.69
CA THR A 73 -10.96 -4.25 -1.93
C THR A 73 -11.15 -2.83 -1.40
N THR A 74 -10.46 -2.45 -0.33
CA THR A 74 -10.53 -1.10 0.26
C THR A 74 -9.76 -0.07 -0.58
N PHE A 75 -8.78 -0.51 -1.37
CA PHE A 75 -8.05 0.37 -2.31
C PHE A 75 -8.71 0.46 -3.68
N ALA A 76 -9.67 -0.42 -3.99
CA ALA A 76 -10.35 -0.46 -5.27
C ALA A 76 -11.54 0.52 -5.38
N ASN A 77 -11.87 1.22 -4.28
CA ASN A 77 -13.02 2.11 -4.17
C ASN A 77 -12.64 3.59 -4.26
#